data_AF-A0A8C0NVC6-F1
#
_entry.id   AF-A0A8C0NVC6-F1
#
_cell.length_a   1.000
_cell.length_b   1.000
_cell.length_c   1.000
_cell.angle_alpha   90.00
_cell.angle_beta   90.00
_cell.angle_gamma   90.00
#
_symmetry.space_group_name_H-M   'P 1'
#
loop_
_entity.id
_entity.type
_entity.pdbx_description
1 polymer ?
#
loop_
_entity_poly.entity_id
_entity_poly.type
_entity_poly.pdbx_seq_one_letter_code
_entity_poly.pdbx_strand_id
1 'polypeptide(L)'
;MSRKNKTLIFKYFLNLINGAFLVLGLLLMGFGAWLLLDRNNFFTALDEDNHSIVYVFQILIGTGSAIVLLCLLGYLGIHNEIRWLLLLYTALLMWAFGVQVVFSAFIIIKKKEVHQAWHDKIDLIISEYGSKDMPEDIPKWTVLNVLQKTLQCCGQYNYTDWIKNKNKENSEQVPCSCTNSTLRKWFCDEPLNSTYLEGCENKINTWYSDNALTLIGINFGLLASEVLQILLTVSFFRHIKNRIYTEV
;
A
#
# COMPACT_ATOMS: atom_id res chain seq x y z
N MET A 1 -35.24 4.57 -30.25
CA MET A 1 -34.66 3.27 -29.84
C MET A 1 -33.13 3.32 -29.69
N SER A 2 -32.37 3.74 -30.72
CA SER A 2 -30.88 3.74 -30.71
C SER A 2 -30.22 4.54 -29.56
N ARG A 3 -30.72 5.75 -29.21
CA ARG A 3 -30.14 6.57 -28.14
C ARG A 3 -30.30 5.98 -26.73
N LYS A 4 -31.41 5.30 -26.45
CA LYS A 4 -31.66 4.62 -25.16
C LYS A 4 -30.69 3.44 -24.98
N ASN A 5 -30.49 2.65 -26.04
CA ASN A 5 -29.55 1.52 -26.03
C ASN A 5 -28.10 1.99 -25.80
N LYS A 6 -27.67 3.08 -26.45
CA LYS A 6 -26.32 3.64 -26.22
C LYS A 6 -26.08 4.08 -24.78
N THR A 7 -27.10 4.64 -24.13
CA THR A 7 -26.99 5.08 -22.73
C THR A 7 -26.88 3.88 -21.79
N LEU A 8 -27.68 2.84 -22.03
CA LEU A 8 -27.62 1.60 -21.27
C LEU A 8 -26.21 0.97 -21.35
N ILE A 9 -25.60 0.96 -22.54
CA ILE A 9 -24.25 0.45 -22.77
C ILE A 9 -23.22 1.24 -21.94
N PHE A 10 -23.24 2.57 -21.99
CA PHE A 10 -22.32 3.40 -21.19
C PHE A 10 -22.48 3.14 -19.69
N LYS A 11 -23.72 3.14 -19.19
CA LYS A 11 -24.00 2.87 -17.77
C LYS A 11 -23.51 1.49 -17.35
N TYR A 12 -23.70 0.47 -18.19
CA TYR A 12 -23.26 -0.89 -17.91
C TYR A 12 -21.73 -0.97 -17.76
N PHE A 13 -20.96 -0.50 -18.74
CA PHE A 13 -19.49 -0.57 -18.69
C PHE A 13 -18.91 0.27 -17.56
N LEU A 14 -19.40 1.50 -17.36
CA LEU A 14 -18.93 2.35 -16.28
C LEU A 14 -19.25 1.76 -14.89
N ASN A 15 -20.44 1.20 -14.70
CA ASN A 15 -20.80 0.54 -13.44
C ASN A 15 -20.04 -0.78 -13.23
N LEU A 16 -19.73 -1.52 -14.29
CA LEU A 16 -18.94 -2.74 -14.20
C LEU A 16 -17.52 -2.44 -13.69
N ILE A 17 -16.85 -1.44 -14.29
CA ILE A 17 -15.50 -1.05 -13.90
C ILE A 17 -15.50 -0.47 -12.48
N ASN A 18 -16.41 0.48 -12.18
CA ASN A 18 -16.53 1.05 -10.83
C ASN A 18 -16.89 -0.02 -9.78
N GLY A 19 -17.73 -0.99 -10.13
CA GLY A 19 -18.08 -2.10 -9.24
C GLY A 19 -16.87 -2.96 -8.89
N ALA A 20 -16.01 -3.27 -9.87
CA ALA A 20 -14.77 -4.01 -9.63
C ALA A 20 -13.84 -3.25 -8.68
N PHE A 21 -13.62 -1.95 -8.90
CA PHE A 21 -12.80 -1.12 -8.01
C PHE A 21 -13.42 -0.93 -6.63
N LEU A 22 -14.75 -0.86 -6.53
CA LEU A 22 -15.44 -0.79 -5.25
C LEU A 22 -15.19 -2.05 -4.42
N VAL A 23 -15.29 -3.24 -5.03
CA VAL A 23 -14.99 -4.51 -4.35
C VAL A 23 -13.52 -4.53 -3.90
N LEU A 24 -12.57 -4.14 -4.76
CA LEU A 24 -11.16 -4.05 -4.39
C LEU A 24 -10.92 -3.08 -3.22
N GLY A 25 -11.57 -1.90 -3.25
CA GLY A 25 -11.48 -0.91 -2.18
C GLY A 25 -12.04 -1.43 -0.85
N LEU A 26 -13.18 -2.13 -0.89
CA LEU A 26 -13.77 -2.78 0.29
C LEU A 26 -12.88 -3.90 0.85
N LEU A 27 -12.25 -4.70 -0.01
CA LEU A 27 -11.30 -5.73 0.41
C LEU A 27 -10.07 -5.11 1.07
N LEU A 28 -9.49 -4.05 0.49
CA LEU A 28 -8.36 -3.33 1.07
C LEU A 28 -8.70 -2.71 2.42
N MET A 29 -9.85 -2.03 2.49
CA MET A 29 -10.34 -1.42 3.73
C MET A 29 -10.66 -2.49 4.79
N GLY A 30 -11.29 -3.59 4.40
CA GLY A 30 -11.63 -4.71 5.28
C GLY A 30 -10.40 -5.42 5.82
N PHE A 31 -9.39 -5.66 4.97
CA PHE A 31 -8.12 -6.24 5.40
C PHE A 31 -7.35 -5.29 6.34
N GLY A 32 -7.32 -3.99 6.02
CA GLY A 32 -6.74 -2.98 6.92
C GLY A 32 -7.47 -2.92 8.27
N ALA A 33 -8.80 -2.96 8.28
CA ALA A 33 -9.60 -2.99 9.50
C ALA A 33 -9.41 -4.30 10.30
N TRP A 34 -9.30 -5.44 9.62
CA TRP A 34 -8.98 -6.72 10.26
C TRP A 34 -7.63 -6.66 10.99
N LEU A 35 -6.60 -6.14 10.34
CA LEU A 35 -5.28 -5.95 10.96
C LEU A 35 -5.33 -5.01 12.18
N LEU A 36 -6.19 -3.98 12.15
CA LEU A 36 -6.42 -3.09 13.29
C LEU A 36 -7.15 -3.79 14.45
N LEU A 37 -8.14 -4.62 14.16
CA LEU A 37 -8.93 -5.31 15.18
C LEU A 37 -8.19 -6.49 15.81
N ASP A 38 -7.44 -7.24 15.00
CA ASP A 38 -6.59 -8.34 15.48
C ASP A 38 -5.54 -7.82 16.47
N ARG A 39 -4.98 -6.62 16.20
CA ARG A 39 -4.20 -5.87 17.18
C ARG A 39 -5.00 -5.65 18.47
N ASN A 40 -6.20 -5.08 18.42
CA ASN A 40 -6.96 -4.77 19.64
C ASN A 40 -7.36 -6.01 20.46
N ASN A 41 -7.59 -7.16 19.82
CA ASN A 41 -7.96 -8.41 20.49
C ASN A 41 -6.77 -9.17 21.08
N PHE A 42 -5.56 -9.00 20.53
CA PHE A 42 -4.35 -9.68 21.01
C PHE A 42 -3.65 -8.92 22.17
N PHE A 43 -3.97 -7.64 22.36
CA PHE A 43 -3.38 -6.77 23.40
C PHE A 43 -4.26 -6.57 24.64
N THR A 44 -5.48 -7.12 24.70
CA THR A 44 -6.27 -7.17 25.95
C THR A 44 -5.81 -8.25 26.94
N ALA A 45 -4.76 -9.02 26.61
CA ALA A 45 -4.22 -10.07 27.48
C ALA A 45 -2.79 -9.81 28.00
N LEU A 46 -2.05 -8.82 27.50
CA LEU A 46 -0.69 -8.49 27.95
C LEU A 46 -0.43 -6.99 27.78
N ASP A 47 -0.01 -6.36 28.88
CA ASP A 47 0.34 -4.95 29.01
C ASP A 47 1.48 -4.51 28.07
N GLU A 48 1.46 -3.21 27.76
CA GLU A 48 2.43 -2.38 27.00
C GLU A 48 2.36 -2.36 25.44
N ASP A 49 1.55 -1.41 24.95
CA ASP A 49 1.83 -0.44 23.87
C ASP A 49 2.48 -0.92 22.55
N ASN A 50 1.73 -1.70 21.78
CA ASN A 50 2.05 -1.97 20.38
C ASN A 50 1.41 -0.96 19.42
N HIS A 51 1.92 0.28 19.32
CA HIS A 51 1.39 1.35 18.43
C HIS A 51 1.73 1.23 16.93
N SER A 52 1.83 0.01 16.41
CA SER A 52 2.91 -0.31 15.46
C SER A 52 2.51 -0.88 14.10
N ILE A 53 1.34 -1.51 14.01
CA ILE A 53 0.69 -1.87 12.72
C ILE A 53 0.07 -0.59 12.09
N VAL A 54 0.14 0.54 12.81
CA VAL A 54 -0.55 1.79 12.55
C VAL A 54 -0.35 2.33 11.15
N TYR A 55 0.89 2.47 10.69
CA TYR A 55 1.13 3.08 9.37
C TYR A 55 0.68 2.19 8.20
N VAL A 56 0.93 0.89 8.25
CA VAL A 56 0.56 -0.03 7.16
C VAL A 56 -0.95 -0.18 7.06
N PHE A 57 -1.66 -0.40 8.19
CA PHE A 57 -3.12 -0.45 8.14
C PHE A 57 -3.73 0.93 7.84
N GLN A 58 -3.13 2.05 8.28
CA GLN A 58 -3.63 3.39 7.96
C GLN A 58 -3.56 3.65 6.46
N ILE A 59 -2.48 3.24 5.79
CA ILE A 59 -2.36 3.34 4.33
C ILE A 59 -3.42 2.46 3.65
N LEU A 60 -3.61 1.22 4.11
CA LEU A 60 -4.61 0.30 3.55
C LEU A 60 -6.05 0.81 3.72
N ILE A 61 -6.42 1.23 4.94
CA ILE A 61 -7.74 1.78 5.25
C ILE A 61 -7.94 3.12 4.53
N GLY A 62 -6.96 4.01 4.56
CA GLY A 62 -7.01 5.33 3.91
C GLY A 62 -7.17 5.21 2.40
N THR A 63 -6.36 4.37 1.75
CA THR A 63 -6.44 4.15 0.31
C THR A 63 -7.73 3.40 -0.05
N GLY A 64 -8.09 2.36 0.68
CA GLY A 64 -9.32 1.60 0.47
C GLY A 64 -10.57 2.46 0.60
N SER A 65 -10.65 3.31 1.63
CA SER A 65 -11.76 4.24 1.83
C SER A 65 -11.83 5.30 0.74
N ALA A 66 -10.69 5.86 0.30
CA ALA A 66 -10.64 6.79 -0.82
C ALA A 66 -11.17 6.16 -2.13
N ILE A 67 -10.78 4.91 -2.43
CA ILE A 67 -11.28 4.16 -3.59
C ILE A 67 -12.79 3.95 -3.48
N VAL A 68 -13.28 3.51 -2.32
CA VAL A 68 -14.72 3.29 -2.07
C VAL A 68 -15.51 4.58 -2.28
N LEU A 69 -15.06 5.69 -1.70
CA LEU A 69 -15.71 7.00 -1.86
C LEU A 69 -15.75 7.45 -3.32
N LEU A 70 -14.63 7.33 -4.03
CA LEU A 70 -14.55 7.67 -5.45
C LEU A 70 -15.50 6.82 -6.31
N CYS A 71 -15.59 5.51 -6.04
CA CYS A 71 -16.49 4.61 -6.73
C CYS A 71 -17.97 4.89 -6.43
N LEU A 72 -18.31 5.23 -5.17
CA LEU A 72 -19.67 5.63 -4.78
C LEU A 72 -20.11 6.92 -5.49
N LEU A 73 -19.22 7.91 -5.57
CA LEU A 73 -19.47 9.13 -6.33
C LEU A 73 -19.71 8.83 -7.81
N GLY A 74 -18.89 7.96 -8.41
CA GLY A 74 -19.06 7.48 -9.78
C GLY A 74 -20.43 6.81 -9.98
N TYR A 75 -20.76 5.83 -9.13
CA TYR A 75 -22.02 5.10 -9.19
C TYR A 75 -23.24 6.03 -9.08
N LEU A 76 -23.26 6.94 -8.10
CA LEU A 76 -24.34 7.91 -7.91
C LEU A 76 -24.45 8.88 -9.09
N GLY A 77 -23.32 9.36 -9.61
CA GLY A 77 -23.29 10.25 -10.78
C GLY A 77 -23.82 9.57 -12.05
N ILE A 78 -23.48 8.31 -12.28
CA ILE A 78 -23.91 7.54 -13.45
C ILE A 78 -25.38 7.13 -13.34
N HIS A 79 -25.80 6.63 -12.18
CA HIS A 79 -27.16 6.14 -11.97
C HIS A 79 -28.18 7.29 -12.05
N ASN A 80 -27.94 8.36 -11.29
CA ASN A 80 -28.83 9.51 -11.18
C ASN A 80 -28.66 10.54 -12.32
N GLU A 81 -27.70 10.33 -13.23
CA GLU A 81 -27.35 11.26 -14.33
C GLU A 81 -27.04 12.70 -13.85
N ILE A 82 -26.51 12.85 -12.63
CA ILE A 82 -26.22 14.15 -12.02
C ILE A 82 -24.91 14.70 -12.60
N ARG A 83 -25.04 15.74 -13.42
CA ARG A 83 -23.93 16.39 -14.14
C ARG A 83 -22.78 16.83 -13.24
N TRP A 84 -23.08 17.47 -12.10
CA TRP A 84 -22.07 17.93 -11.16
C TRP A 84 -21.26 16.79 -10.53
N LEU A 85 -21.91 15.68 -10.19
CA LEU A 85 -21.23 14.49 -9.67
C LEU A 85 -20.34 13.83 -10.73
N LEU A 86 -20.80 13.76 -11.99
CA LEU A 86 -19.98 13.24 -13.09
C LEU A 86 -18.74 14.11 -13.36
N LEU A 87 -18.86 15.44 -13.26
CA LEU A 87 -17.73 16.35 -13.38
C LEU A 87 -16.76 16.19 -12.22
N LEU A 88 -17.25 16.13 -10.98
CA LEU A 88 -16.42 15.91 -9.80
C LEU A 88 -15.68 14.57 -9.88
N TYR A 89 -16.39 13.49 -10.21
CA TYR A 89 -15.80 12.16 -10.39
C TYR A 89 -14.70 12.14 -11.47
N THR A 90 -14.94 12.78 -12.62
CA THR A 90 -13.93 12.90 -13.68
C THR A 90 -12.72 13.72 -13.22
N ALA A 91 -12.93 14.81 -12.47
CA ALA A 91 -11.84 15.63 -11.95
C ALA A 91 -10.98 14.86 -10.93
N LEU A 92 -11.61 14.08 -10.04
CA LEU A 92 -10.90 13.22 -9.09
C LEU A 92 -10.10 12.12 -9.77
N LEU A 93 -10.65 11.48 -10.82
CA LEU A 93 -9.90 10.50 -11.63
C LEU A 93 -8.71 11.14 -12.35
N MET A 94 -8.88 12.32 -12.94
CA MET A 94 -7.77 13.06 -13.56
C MET A 94 -6.68 13.43 -12.55
N TRP A 95 -7.07 13.81 -11.33
CA TRP A 95 -6.14 14.07 -10.25
C TRP A 95 -5.36 12.82 -9.84
N ALA A 96 -6.05 11.69 -9.66
CA ALA A 96 -5.42 10.40 -9.33
C ALA A 96 -4.40 9.97 -10.40
N PHE A 97 -4.81 10.03 -11.68
CA PHE A 97 -3.93 9.77 -12.82
C PHE A 97 -2.68 10.65 -12.81
N GLY A 98 -2.85 11.96 -12.57
CA GLY A 98 -1.73 12.91 -12.50
C GLY A 98 -0.76 12.57 -11.37
N VAL A 99 -1.28 12.29 -10.17
CA VAL A 99 -0.46 11.87 -9.02
C VAL A 99 0.29 10.58 -9.32
N GLN A 100 -0.38 9.59 -9.92
CA GLN A 100 0.25 8.31 -10.26
C GLN A 100 1.38 8.48 -11.27
N VAL A 101 1.18 9.27 -12.33
CA VAL A 101 2.22 9.54 -13.34
C VAL A 101 3.41 10.29 -12.74
N VAL A 102 3.16 11.35 -11.96
CA VAL A 102 4.22 12.13 -11.30
C VAL A 102 5.01 11.26 -10.32
N PHE A 103 4.33 10.48 -9.50
CA PHE A 103 4.96 9.60 -8.52
C PHE A 103 5.80 8.51 -9.19
N SER A 104 5.27 7.84 -10.22
CA SER A 104 6.01 6.85 -11.01
C SER A 104 7.25 7.47 -11.67
N ALA A 105 7.13 8.65 -12.27
CA ALA A 105 8.25 9.34 -12.90
C ALA A 105 9.31 9.76 -11.85
N PHE A 106 8.87 10.26 -10.70
CA PHE A 106 9.76 10.66 -9.60
C PHE A 106 10.62 9.47 -9.13
N ILE A 107 10.01 8.30 -8.89
CA ILE A 107 10.73 7.09 -8.47
C ILE A 107 11.80 6.69 -9.51
N ILE A 108 11.47 6.76 -10.79
CA ILE A 108 12.40 6.38 -11.87
C ILE A 108 13.57 7.37 -11.96
N ILE A 109 13.27 8.67 -11.98
CA ILE A 109 14.28 9.74 -12.15
C ILE A 109 15.19 9.80 -10.92
N LYS A 110 14.62 9.70 -9.72
CA LYS A 110 15.33 9.84 -8.44
C LYS A 110 15.70 8.50 -7.81
N LYS A 111 15.81 7.43 -8.59
CA LYS A 111 16.09 6.07 -8.08
C LYS A 111 17.26 6.02 -7.10
N LYS A 112 18.37 6.70 -7.40
CA LYS A 112 19.56 6.73 -6.53
C LYS A 112 19.29 7.44 -5.19
N GLU A 113 18.65 8.60 -5.24
CA GLU A 113 18.31 9.39 -4.04
C GLU A 113 17.30 8.66 -3.16
N VAL A 114 16.29 8.04 -3.77
CA VAL A 114 15.29 7.20 -3.08
C VAL A 114 15.96 6.00 -2.43
N HIS A 115 16.87 5.34 -3.14
CA HIS A 115 17.61 4.20 -2.61
C HIS A 115 18.50 4.61 -1.43
N GLN A 116 19.24 5.71 -1.53
CA GLN A 116 20.06 6.23 -0.43
C GLN A 116 19.21 6.67 0.77
N ALA A 117 18.13 7.41 0.56
CA ALA A 117 17.23 7.80 1.64
C ALA A 117 16.61 6.59 2.35
N TRP A 118 16.32 5.52 1.60
CA TRP A 118 15.88 4.25 2.16
C TRP A 118 16.96 3.60 3.02
N HIS A 119 18.20 3.57 2.53
CA HIS A 119 19.35 3.01 3.25
C HIS A 119 19.56 3.73 4.58
N ASP A 120 19.68 5.06 4.55
CA ASP A 120 19.90 5.88 5.74
C ASP A 120 18.77 5.67 6.76
N LYS A 121 17.53 5.48 6.27
CA LYS A 121 16.38 5.23 7.13
C LYS A 121 16.43 3.85 7.80
N ILE A 122 16.80 2.81 7.06
CA ILE A 122 16.94 1.45 7.62
C ILE A 122 18.11 1.38 8.59
N ASP A 123 19.22 2.04 8.28
CA ASP A 123 20.38 2.13 9.17
C ASP A 123 19.99 2.72 10.54
N LEU A 124 19.26 3.84 10.52
CA LEU A 124 18.72 4.48 11.73
C LEU A 124 17.73 3.57 12.49
N ILE A 125 16.84 2.87 11.75
CA ILE A 125 15.90 1.93 12.37
C ILE A 125 16.67 0.82 13.08
N ILE A 126 17.75 0.29 12.48
CA ILE A 126 18.59 -0.74 13.10
C ILE A 126 19.36 -0.18 14.29
N SER A 127 19.90 1.05 14.23
CA SER A 127 20.68 1.61 15.34
C SER A 127 19.85 1.85 16.60
N GLU A 128 18.60 2.30 16.43
CA GLU A 128 17.68 2.62 17.51
C GLU A 128 16.77 1.44 17.91
N TYR A 129 16.83 0.32 17.19
CA TYR A 129 15.97 -0.84 17.45
C TYR A 129 16.04 -1.31 18.90
N GLY A 130 14.87 -1.54 19.50
CA GLY A 130 14.74 -2.00 20.89
C GLY A 130 15.05 -0.93 21.95
N SER A 131 15.19 0.34 21.56
CA SER A 131 15.38 1.46 22.49
C SER A 131 14.17 1.63 23.39
N LYS A 132 14.39 1.82 24.70
CA LYS A 132 13.32 2.17 25.65
C LYS A 132 12.94 3.64 25.60
N ASP A 133 13.84 4.48 25.07
CA ASP A 133 13.67 5.93 25.01
C ASP A 133 12.88 6.39 23.77
N MET A 134 12.58 5.48 22.83
CA MET A 134 11.85 5.77 21.59
C MET A 134 10.65 4.81 21.38
N PRO A 135 9.64 4.83 22.27
CA PRO A 135 8.46 3.98 22.13
C PRO A 135 7.67 4.26 20.83
N GLU A 136 7.78 5.47 20.27
CA GLU A 136 7.19 5.81 18.96
C GLU A 136 7.81 5.06 17.77
N ASP A 137 8.97 4.42 17.94
CA ASP A 137 9.71 3.72 16.88
C ASP A 137 9.49 2.20 16.84
N ILE A 138 8.81 1.65 17.85
CA ILE A 138 8.25 0.28 17.87
C ILE A 138 7.51 -0.10 16.56
N PRO A 139 6.74 0.80 15.90
CA PRO A 139 6.15 0.55 14.58
C PRO A 139 7.14 0.14 13.52
N LYS A 140 8.25 0.88 13.43
CA LYS A 140 9.27 0.69 12.41
C LYS A 140 10.00 -0.63 12.65
N TRP A 141 10.31 -0.94 13.90
CA TRP A 141 10.97 -2.18 14.31
C TRP A 141 10.10 -3.40 14.03
N THR A 142 8.79 -3.31 14.27
CA THR A 142 7.86 -4.42 14.01
C THR A 142 7.75 -4.72 12.51
N VAL A 143 7.69 -3.69 11.65
CA VAL A 143 7.72 -3.87 10.20
C VAL A 143 9.01 -4.56 9.77
N LEU A 144 10.16 -4.16 10.33
CA LEU A 144 11.43 -4.82 10.09
C LEU A 144 11.40 -6.30 10.53
N ASN A 145 10.79 -6.61 11.68
CA ASN A 145 10.66 -7.99 12.17
C ASN A 145 9.84 -8.87 11.22
N VAL A 146 8.69 -8.36 10.74
CA VAL A 146 7.85 -9.08 9.78
C VAL A 146 8.62 -9.32 8.49
N LEU A 147 9.27 -8.28 7.96
CA LEU A 147 10.05 -8.37 6.73
C LEU A 147 11.15 -9.43 6.83
N GLN A 148 11.93 -9.38 7.92
CA GLN A 148 13.01 -10.34 8.19
C GLN A 148 12.49 -11.78 8.27
N LYS A 149 11.37 -11.99 8.95
CA LYS A 149 10.78 -13.33 9.11
C LYS A 149 10.15 -13.84 7.82
N THR A 150 9.47 -12.98 7.07
CA THR A 150 8.80 -13.33 5.80
C THR A 150 9.81 -13.63 4.68
N LEU A 151 10.88 -12.84 4.59
CA LEU A 151 11.91 -13.00 3.56
C LEU A 151 13.09 -13.89 4.00
N GLN A 152 13.08 -14.35 5.26
CA GLN A 152 14.15 -15.14 5.88
C GLN A 152 15.52 -14.48 5.68
N CYS A 153 15.63 -13.23 6.11
CA CYS A 153 16.81 -12.39 6.01
C CYS A 153 17.11 -11.67 7.32
N CYS A 154 18.33 -11.15 7.48
CA CYS A 154 18.72 -10.40 8.67
C CYS A 154 19.58 -9.19 8.32
N GLY A 155 19.26 -8.06 8.97
CA GLY A 155 19.91 -6.78 8.69
C GLY A 155 19.56 -6.22 7.29
N GLN A 156 20.26 -5.17 6.89
CA GLN A 156 20.10 -4.59 5.57
C GLN A 156 20.93 -5.37 4.55
N TYR A 157 22.24 -5.45 4.79
CA TYR A 157 23.21 -6.15 3.97
C TYR A 157 23.56 -7.53 4.52
N ASN A 158 23.62 -7.66 5.84
CA ASN A 158 23.92 -8.92 6.53
C ASN A 158 23.57 -8.84 8.04
N TYR A 159 23.55 -9.97 8.74
CA TYR A 159 23.35 -10.06 10.19
C TYR A 159 24.35 -9.20 10.98
N THR A 160 25.55 -8.95 10.45
CA THR A 160 26.58 -8.11 11.10
C THR A 160 26.15 -6.65 11.24
N ASP A 161 25.14 -6.19 10.49
CA ASP A 161 24.57 -4.85 10.67
C ASP A 161 24.05 -4.64 12.08
N TRP A 162 23.66 -5.69 12.79
CA TRP A 162 23.19 -5.60 14.17
C TRP A 162 24.30 -5.25 15.16
N ILE A 163 25.58 -5.35 14.80
CA ILE A 163 26.70 -4.97 15.68
C ILE A 163 26.64 -3.47 16.03
N LYS A 164 26.10 -2.62 15.13
CA LYS A 164 26.01 -1.17 15.35
C LYS A 164 24.88 -0.75 16.32
N ASN A 165 23.97 -1.65 16.65
CA ASN A 165 22.88 -1.38 17.58
C ASN A 165 23.42 -1.31 19.02
N LYS A 166 23.08 -0.22 19.73
CA LYS A 166 23.58 0.07 21.08
C LYS A 166 22.69 -0.46 22.20
N ASN A 167 21.49 -0.92 21.88
CA ASN A 167 20.47 -1.37 22.82
C ASN A 167 20.54 -2.87 23.11
N LYS A 168 21.48 -3.58 22.47
CA LYS A 168 21.74 -4.99 22.72
C LYS A 168 22.51 -5.17 24.03
N GLU A 169 22.22 -6.25 24.74
CA GLU A 169 22.98 -6.62 25.94
C GLU A 169 24.35 -7.19 25.56
N ASN A 170 24.41 -7.95 24.46
CA ASN A 170 25.63 -8.56 23.94
C ASN A 170 25.86 -8.23 22.46
N SER A 171 27.12 -8.16 22.02
CA SER A 171 27.47 -7.88 20.62
C SER A 171 27.00 -8.97 19.65
N GLU A 172 26.85 -10.21 20.13
CA GLU A 172 26.42 -11.37 19.35
C GLU A 172 24.90 -11.47 19.18
N GLN A 173 24.12 -10.69 19.93
CA GLN A 173 22.66 -10.70 19.81
C GLN A 173 22.20 -10.18 18.44
N VAL A 174 21.17 -10.84 17.93
CA VAL A 174 20.40 -10.42 16.76
C VAL A 174 18.92 -10.34 17.15
N PRO A 175 18.08 -9.65 16.36
CA PRO A 175 16.65 -9.71 16.56
C PRO A 175 16.13 -11.14 16.49
N CYS A 176 15.15 -11.47 17.34
CA CYS A 176 14.51 -12.78 17.26
C CYS A 176 13.86 -13.06 15.89
N SER A 177 13.46 -12.01 15.16
CA SER A 177 12.97 -12.08 13.78
C SER A 177 13.99 -12.54 12.75
N CYS A 178 15.29 -12.46 13.05
CA CYS A 178 16.37 -12.97 12.21
C CYS A 178 16.59 -14.48 12.34
N THR A 179 15.75 -15.18 13.12
CA THR A 179 15.92 -16.58 13.47
C THR A 179 14.59 -17.32 13.33
N ASN A 180 14.62 -18.64 13.42
CA ASN A 180 13.40 -19.45 13.52
C ASN A 180 12.74 -19.41 14.92
N SER A 181 13.23 -18.57 15.82
CA SER A 181 12.70 -18.45 17.17
C SER A 181 11.21 -18.05 17.19
N THR A 182 10.50 -18.61 18.17
CA THR A 182 9.13 -18.24 18.54
C THR A 182 9.09 -17.33 19.76
N LEU A 183 10.26 -16.97 20.32
CA LEU A 183 10.36 -16.07 21.46
C LEU A 183 9.82 -14.69 21.12
N ARG A 184 9.04 -14.13 22.05
CA ARG A 184 8.44 -12.81 21.94
C ARG A 184 9.29 -11.75 22.65
N LYS A 185 10.56 -11.70 22.26
CA LYS A 185 11.56 -10.71 22.73
C LYS A 185 12.09 -9.92 21.54
N TRP A 186 12.67 -8.75 21.82
CA TRP A 186 13.34 -7.94 20.79
C TRP A 186 14.60 -8.63 20.27
N PHE A 187 15.46 -9.10 21.19
CA PHE A 187 16.72 -9.75 20.87
C PHE A 187 16.76 -11.20 21.36
N CYS A 188 17.48 -12.03 20.62
CA CYS A 188 17.69 -13.45 20.89
C CYS A 188 19.18 -13.79 20.83
N ASP A 189 19.62 -14.65 21.75
CA ASP A 189 20.93 -15.30 21.72
C ASP A 189 20.78 -16.67 21.05
N GLU A 190 20.94 -16.71 19.73
CA GLU A 190 20.86 -17.94 18.94
C GLU A 190 22.17 -18.23 18.21
N PRO A 191 22.53 -19.52 18.05
CA PRO A 191 23.73 -19.91 17.31
C PRO A 191 23.64 -19.47 15.84
N LEU A 192 24.80 -19.27 15.21
CA LEU A 192 24.88 -18.81 13.81
C LEU A 192 24.10 -19.71 12.83
N ASN A 193 24.03 -21.01 13.13
CA ASN A 193 23.33 -21.99 12.29
C ASN A 193 21.80 -21.79 12.23
N SER A 194 21.20 -21.11 13.21
CA SER A 194 19.77 -20.82 13.24
C SER A 194 19.44 -19.36 12.89
N THR A 195 20.46 -18.55 12.55
CA THR A 195 20.33 -17.16 12.14
C THR A 195 20.34 -17.02 10.62
N TYR A 196 19.46 -16.19 10.07
CA TYR A 196 19.48 -15.84 8.65
C TYR A 196 20.70 -14.97 8.36
N LEU A 197 21.60 -15.46 7.49
CA LEU A 197 22.86 -14.77 7.19
C LEU A 197 22.77 -13.80 6.01
N GLU A 198 21.68 -13.84 5.24
CA GLU A 198 21.55 -12.99 4.06
C GLU A 198 20.86 -11.67 4.41
N GLY A 199 21.36 -10.56 3.86
CA GLY A 199 20.74 -9.24 4.01
C GLY A 199 19.38 -9.15 3.34
N CYS A 200 18.47 -8.40 3.96
CA CYS A 200 17.14 -8.20 3.42
C CYS A 200 17.12 -7.42 2.12
N GLU A 201 18.09 -6.54 1.88
CA GLU A 201 18.19 -5.80 0.63
C GLU A 201 18.38 -6.74 -0.57
N ASN A 202 19.24 -7.75 -0.45
CA ASN A 202 19.45 -8.69 -1.55
C ASN A 202 18.19 -9.53 -1.82
N LYS A 203 17.50 -9.99 -0.77
CA LYS A 203 16.21 -10.68 -0.90
C LYS A 203 15.16 -9.81 -1.59
N ILE A 204 15.02 -8.55 -1.18
CA ILE A 204 14.06 -7.60 -1.76
C ILE A 204 14.40 -7.34 -3.23
N ASN A 205 15.68 -7.10 -3.55
CA ASN A 205 16.12 -6.82 -4.92
C ASN A 205 15.92 -8.03 -5.85
N THR A 206 16.17 -9.24 -5.35
CA THR A 206 15.94 -10.48 -6.09
C THR A 206 14.45 -10.65 -6.35
N TRP A 207 13.61 -10.55 -5.31
CA TRP A 207 12.16 -10.64 -5.45
C TRP A 207 11.61 -9.56 -6.40
N TYR A 208 12.11 -8.33 -6.32
CA TYR A 208 11.71 -7.25 -7.21
C TYR A 208 12.07 -7.55 -8.66
N SER A 209 13.28 -8.05 -8.91
CA SER A 209 13.74 -8.39 -10.26
C SER A 209 12.90 -9.51 -10.88
N ASP A 210 12.57 -10.52 -10.08
CA ASP A 210 11.72 -11.64 -10.52
C ASP A 210 10.27 -11.22 -10.80
N ASN A 211 9.77 -10.20 -10.11
CA ASN A 211 8.37 -9.75 -10.20
C ASN A 211 8.20 -8.40 -10.92
N ALA A 212 9.27 -7.83 -11.48
CA ALA A 212 9.26 -6.49 -12.06
C ALA A 212 8.22 -6.32 -13.16
N LEU A 213 8.09 -7.34 -14.03
CA LEU A 213 7.13 -7.31 -15.14
C LEU A 213 5.67 -7.29 -14.63
N THR A 214 5.37 -8.03 -13.56
CA THR A 214 4.06 -8.03 -12.92
C THR A 214 3.75 -6.66 -12.30
N LEU A 215 4.71 -6.05 -11.59
CA LEU A 215 4.52 -4.73 -10.96
C LEU A 215 4.30 -3.63 -12.00
N ILE A 216 5.09 -3.63 -13.08
CA ILE A 216 4.91 -2.70 -14.21
C ILE A 216 3.55 -2.93 -14.86
N GLY A 217 3.16 -4.19 -15.07
CA GLY A 217 1.86 -4.56 -15.65
C GLY A 217 0.68 -4.06 -14.81
N ILE A 218 0.73 -4.19 -13.48
CA ILE A 218 -0.29 -3.66 -12.57
C ILE A 218 -0.39 -2.13 -12.69
N ASN A 219 0.74 -1.43 -12.67
CA ASN A 219 0.76 0.04 -12.76
C ASN A 219 0.19 0.53 -14.10
N PHE A 220 0.60 -0.09 -15.21
CA PHE A 220 0.09 0.26 -16.53
C PHE A 220 -1.40 -0.08 -16.68
N GLY A 221 -1.83 -1.23 -16.17
CA GLY A 221 -3.24 -1.63 -16.15
C GLY A 221 -4.11 -0.64 -15.38
N LEU A 222 -3.62 -0.15 -14.23
CA LEU A 222 -4.30 0.88 -13.46
C LEU A 222 -4.44 2.19 -14.27
N LEU A 223 -3.33 2.70 -14.86
CA LEU A 223 -3.37 3.91 -15.70
C LEU A 223 -4.33 3.75 -16.88
N ALA A 224 -4.28 2.62 -17.58
CA ALA A 224 -5.16 2.35 -18.71
C ALA A 224 -6.63 2.32 -18.28
N SER A 225 -6.92 1.76 -17.11
CA SER A 225 -8.28 1.72 -16.56
C SER A 225 -8.81 3.10 -16.18
N GLU A 226 -7.98 3.98 -15.62
CA GLU A 226 -8.35 5.35 -15.29
C GLU A 226 -8.64 6.16 -16.55
N VAL A 227 -7.77 6.09 -17.56
CA VAL A 227 -7.97 6.75 -18.85
C VAL A 227 -9.25 6.27 -19.52
N LEU A 228 -9.50 4.96 -19.50
CA LEU A 228 -10.74 4.40 -20.03
C LEU A 228 -11.98 4.93 -19.29
N GLN A 229 -11.96 4.98 -17.96
CA GLN A 229 -13.05 5.53 -17.15
C GLN A 229 -13.31 7.01 -17.46
N ILE A 230 -12.25 7.82 -17.58
CA ILE A 230 -12.34 9.23 -17.96
C ILE A 230 -12.99 9.38 -19.33
N LEU A 231 -12.50 8.65 -20.35
CA LEU A 231 -13.03 8.71 -21.71
C LEU A 231 -14.50 8.30 -21.79
N LEU A 232 -14.86 7.21 -21.11
CA LEU A 232 -16.23 6.73 -21.04
C LEU A 232 -17.15 7.72 -20.32
N THR A 233 -16.69 8.31 -19.22
CA THR A 233 -17.47 9.27 -18.42
C THR A 233 -17.67 10.58 -19.17
N VAL A 234 -16.65 11.11 -19.83
CA VAL A 234 -16.75 12.32 -20.69
C VAL A 234 -17.68 12.06 -21.86
N SER A 235 -17.60 10.89 -22.50
CA SER A 235 -18.49 10.49 -23.58
C SER A 235 -19.95 10.39 -23.11
N PHE A 236 -20.16 9.78 -21.95
CA PHE A 236 -21.47 9.68 -21.31
C PHE A 236 -22.04 11.05 -20.95
N PHE A 237 -21.22 11.95 -20.38
CA PHE A 237 -21.60 13.32 -20.06
C PHE A 237 -22.02 14.10 -21.32
N ARG A 238 -21.21 14.03 -22.40
CA ARG A 238 -21.55 14.67 -23.70
C ARG A 238 -22.85 14.12 -24.25
N HIS A 239 -23.07 12.81 -24.14
CA HIS A 239 -24.30 12.18 -24.60
C HIS A 239 -25.53 12.66 -23.80
N ILE A 240 -25.45 12.75 -22.47
CA ILE A 240 -26.52 13.31 -21.62
C ILE A 240 -26.80 14.77 -21.99
N LYS A 241 -25.75 15.60 -22.14
CA LYS A 241 -25.89 17.02 -22.50
C LYS A 241 -26.62 17.19 -23.83
N ASN A 242 -26.22 16.43 -24.85
CA ASN A 242 -26.83 16.49 -26.18
C ASN A 242 -28.28 15.99 -26.17
N ARG A 243 -28.62 14.99 -25.34
CA ARG A 243 -30.00 14.52 -25.20
C ARG A 243 -30.91 15.65 -24.70
N ILE A 244 -30.51 16.33 -23.62
CA ILE A 244 -31.30 17.39 -23.00
C ILE A 244 -31.48 18.59 -23.94
N TYR A 245 -30.45 18.97 -24.70
CA TYR A 245 -30.57 20.05 -25.69
C TYR A 245 -31.51 19.71 -26.86
N THR A 246 -31.67 18.43 -27.20
CA THR A 246 -32.61 18.00 -28.26
C THR A 246 -34.05 17.81 -27.77
N GLU A 247 -34.29 17.86 -26.45
CA GLU A 247 -35.62 17.73 -25.84
C GLU A 247 -36.24 19.08 -25.48
N VAL A 248 -35.50 20.19 -25.65
CA VAL A 248 -35.94 21.59 -25.55
C VAL A 248 -36.11 22.15 -26.96
#